data_AF-A0A8T4KI69-F1
#
_entry.id   AF-A0A8T4KI69-F1
#
_cell.length_a   1.000
_cell.length_b   1.000
_cell.length_c   1.000
_cell.angle_alpha   90.00
_cell.angle_beta   90.00
_cell.angle_gamma   90.00
#
_symmetry.space_group_name_H-M   'P 1'
#
loop_
_entity.id
_entity.type
_entity.pdbx_description
1 polymer ?
#
loop_
_entity_poly.entity_id
_entity_poly.type
_entity_poly.pdbx_seq_one_letter_code
_entity_poly.pdbx_strand_id
1 'polypeptide(L)' 'MEDMIKEIQIEMLRNKKFRDEICLALYNDYMKLDKKDISLKDIKKRTEDLLRILAEVELNAMMNEEKYEIDDIDMEN' A
#
# COMPACT_ATOMS: atom_id res chain seq x y z
N MET A 1 15.25 0.43 4.49
CA MET A 1 14.23 0.09 3.47
C MET A 1 13.11 -0.73 4.09
N GLU A 2 13.37 -1.90 4.69
CA GLU A 2 12.32 -2.67 5.40
C GLU A 2 11.65 -1.92 6.56
N ASP A 3 12.41 -1.16 7.36
CA ASP A 3 11.83 -0.39 8.47
C ASP A 3 10.94 0.77 8.00
N MET A 4 11.32 1.44 6.91
CA MET A 4 10.48 2.48 6.27
C MET A 4 9.18 1.89 5.72
N ILE A 5 9.23 0.70 5.13
CA ILE A 5 8.02 0.01 4.65
C ILE A 5 7.07 -0.28 5.82
N LYS A 6 7.59 -0.72 6.97
CA LYS A 6 6.77 -0.97 8.17
C LYS A 6 6.12 0.31 8.70
N GLU A 7 6.83 1.44 8.71
CA GLU A 7 6.28 2.72 9.14
C GLU A 7 5.14 3.20 8.22
N ILE A 8 5.33 3.08 6.90
CA ILE A 8 4.28 3.39 5.91
C ILE A 8 3.06 2.48 6.08
N GLN A 9 3.28 1.17 6.32
CA GLN A 9 2.20 0.23 6.62
C GLN A 9 1.40 0.65 7.86
N ILE A 10 2.06 1.14 8.91
CA ILE A 10 1.40 1.62 10.14
C ILE A 10 0.57 2.87 9.83
N GLU A 11 1.09 3.83 9.08
CA GLU A 11 0.36 5.06 8.73
C GLU A 11 -0.81 4.80 7.78
N MET A 12 -0.66 3.91 6.80
CA MET A 12 -1.76 3.44 5.96
C MET A 12 -2.87 2.80 6.79
N LEU A 13 -2.50 1.99 7.79
CA LEU A 13 -3.45 1.39 8.73
C LEU A 13 -4.07 2.42 9.68
N ARG A 14 -3.46 3.58 9.91
CA ARG A 14 -4.07 4.70 10.67
C ARG A 14 -5.03 5.52 9.83
N ASN A 15 -4.83 5.57 8.51
CA ASN A 15 -5.71 6.26 7.57
C ASN A 15 -6.96 5.43 7.25
N LYS A 16 -8.15 5.98 7.56
CA LYS A 16 -9.44 5.30 7.34
C LYS A 16 -9.68 4.96 5.86
N LYS A 17 -9.31 5.85 4.93
CA LYS A 17 -9.55 5.63 3.49
C LYS A 17 -8.78 4.41 2.99
N PHE A 18 -7.50 4.31 3.35
CA PHE A 18 -6.67 3.16 2.99
C PHE A 18 -7.16 1.85 3.62
N ARG A 19 -7.57 1.88 4.90
CA ARG A 19 -8.19 0.69 5.53
C ARG A 19 -9.42 0.22 4.76
N ASP A 20 -10.31 1.15 4.37
CA ASP A 20 -11.54 0.81 3.67
C ASP A 20 -11.25 0.20 2.28
N GLU A 21 -10.25 0.73 1.56
CA GLU A 21 -9.80 0.20 0.27
C GLU A 21 -9.21 -1.21 0.38
N ILE A 22 -8.38 -1.45 1.40
CA ILE A 22 -7.81 -2.79 1.69
C ILE A 22 -8.92 -3.77 2.03
N CYS A 23 -9.85 -3.39 2.90
CA CYS A 23 -10.99 -4.23 3.26
C CYS A 23 -11.86 -4.56 2.04
N LEU A 24 -12.08 -3.60 1.13
CA LEU A 24 -12.85 -3.81 -0.09
C LEU A 24 -12.15 -4.75 -1.07
N ALA A 25 -10.83 -4.60 -1.26
CA ALA A 25 -10.04 -5.49 -2.11
C ALA A 25 -10.07 -6.93 -1.59
N LEU A 26 -9.87 -7.11 -0.28
CA LEU A 26 -9.95 -8.41 0.38
C LEU A 26 -11.34 -9.04 0.29
N TYR A 27 -12.39 -8.24 0.46
CA TYR A 27 -13.77 -8.70 0.32
C TYR A 27 -14.05 -9.18 -1.11
N ASN A 28 -13.64 -8.40 -2.12
CA ASN A 28 -13.82 -8.76 -3.52
C ASN A 28 -13.09 -10.05 -3.89
N ASP A 29 -11.87 -10.24 -3.39
CA ASP A 29 -11.12 -11.48 -3.61
C ASP A 29 -11.73 -12.67 -2.86
N TYR A 30 -12.21 -12.46 -1.64
CA TYR A 30 -12.95 -13.48 -0.90
C TYR A 30 -14.23 -13.91 -1.64
N MET A 31 -14.94 -12.97 -2.27
CA MET A 31 -16.16 -13.26 -3.03
C MET A 31 -15.90 -14.06 -4.32
N LYS A 32 -14.67 -14.05 -4.85
CA LYS A 32 -14.28 -14.83 -6.04
C LYS A 32 -13.81 -16.25 -5.72
N LEU A 33 -13.54 -16.55 -4.45
CA LEU A 33 -13.05 -17.85 -4.02
C LEU A 33 -14.22 -18.78 -3.72
N ASP A 34 -14.09 -20.05 -4.08
CA ASP A 34 -15.07 -21.07 -3.68
C ASP A 34 -14.97 -21.25 -2.16
N LYS A 35 -16.04 -20.87 -1.44
CA LYS A 35 -16.01 -20.60 0.01
C LYS A 35 -15.75 -21.83 0.88
N LYS A 36 -15.56 -23.01 0.28
CA LYS A 36 -15.43 -24.28 0.98
C LYS A 36 -14.05 -24.54 1.58
N ASP A 37 -12.99 -23.83 1.15
CA ASP A 37 -11.61 -24.17 1.55
C ASP A 37 -10.70 -22.96 1.90
N ILE A 38 -11.23 -21.84 2.39
CA ILE A 38 -10.40 -20.69 2.80
C ILE A 38 -10.21 -20.71 4.31
N SER A 39 -8.96 -20.88 4.76
CA SER A 39 -8.64 -20.76 6.19
C SER A 39 -8.42 -19.29 6.58
N LEU A 40 -8.61 -18.97 7.87
CA LEU A 40 -8.24 -17.67 8.44
C LEU A 40 -6.76 -17.33 8.22
N LYS A 41 -5.90 -18.35 8.13
CA LYS A 41 -4.47 -18.18 7.86
C LYS A 41 -4.22 -17.67 6.44
N ASP A 42 -5.00 -18.15 5.47
CA ASP A 42 -4.91 -17.69 4.08
C ASP A 42 -5.40 -16.26 3.93
N ILE A 43 -6.48 -15.91 4.63
CA ILE A 43 -7.00 -14.54 4.68
C ILE A 43 -5.94 -13.62 5.28
N LYS A 44 -5.37 -13.99 6.42
CA LYS A 44 -4.31 -13.20 7.08
C LYS A 44 -3.11 -12.97 6.15
N LYS A 45 -2.61 -14.02 5.51
CA LYS A 45 -1.47 -13.93 4.59
C LYS A 45 -1.78 -13.00 3.41
N ARG A 46 -2.96 -13.12 2.80
CA ARG A 46 -3.38 -12.23 1.70
C ARG A 46 -3.49 -10.77 2.14
N THR A 47 -3.98 -10.52 3.35
CA THR A 47 -4.01 -9.17 3.94
C THR A 47 -2.60 -8.60 4.10
N GLU A 48 -1.67 -9.39 4.64
CA GLU A 48 -0.27 -8.98 4.81
C GLU A 48 0.41 -8.71 3.45
N ASP A 49 0.16 -9.54 2.44
CA ASP A 49 0.68 -9.35 1.09
C ASP A 49 0.15 -8.07 0.43
N LEU A 50 -1.15 -7.78 0.53
CA LEU A 50 -1.74 -6.55 0.00
C LEU A 50 -1.20 -5.30 0.70
N LEU A 51 -1.06 -5.35 2.02
CA LEU A 51 -0.47 -4.26 2.81
C LEU A 51 0.97 -3.95 2.38
N ARG A 52 1.76 -4.99 2.09
CA ARG A 52 3.13 -4.82 1.59
C ARG A 52 3.15 -4.16 0.21
N ILE A 53 2.35 -4.66 -0.74
CA ILE A 53 2.30 -4.10 -2.10
C ILE A 53 1.90 -2.62 -2.07
N LEU A 54 0.89 -2.26 -1.29
CA LEU A 54 0.45 -0.87 -1.17
C LEU A 54 1.54 0.03 -0.56
N ALA A 55 2.22 -0.42 0.49
CA ALA A 55 3.30 0.34 1.10
C ALA A 55 4.51 0.52 0.16
N GLU A 56 4.84 -0.49 -0.64
CA GLU A 56 5.88 -0.39 -1.66
C GLU A 56 5.50 0.59 -2.79
N VAL A 57 4.23 0.60 -3.21
CA VAL A 57 3.72 1.57 -4.20
C VAL A 57 3.81 3.00 -3.68
N GLU A 58 3.38 3.24 -2.43
CA GLU A 58 3.42 4.56 -1.82
C GLU A 58 4.86 5.06 -1.62
N LEU A 59 5.75 4.20 -1.12
CA LEU A 59 7.17 4.54 -0.98
C LEU A 59 7.79 4.94 -2.32
N ASN A 60 7.46 4.21 -3.39
CA ASN A 60 7.93 4.54 -4.74
C ASN A 60 7.34 5.86 -5.25
N ALA A 61 6.09 6.20 -4.92
CA ALA A 61 5.51 7.49 -5.24
C ALA A 61 6.25 8.62 -4.51
N MET A 62 6.47 8.48 -3.19
CA MET A 62 7.21 9.46 -2.38
C MET A 62 8.63 9.70 -2.89
N MET A 63 9.38 8.64 -3.19
CA MET A 63 10.75 8.77 -3.73
C MET A 63 10.79 9.33 -5.16
N ASN A 64 9.70 9.17 -5.93
CA ASN A 64 9.61 9.75 -7.27
C ASN A 64 9.18 11.22 -7.22
N GLU A 65 8.37 11.64 -6.25
CA GLU A 65 8.06 13.05 -6.00
C GLU A 65 9.31 13.82 -5.56
N GLU A 66 10.16 13.25 -4.69
CA GLU A 66 11.46 13.85 -4.33
C GLU A 66 12.43 13.99 -5.51
N LYS A 67 12.28 13.22 -6.59
CA LYS A 67 13.14 13.32 -7.79
C LYS A 67 12.76 14.44 -8.75
N TYR A 68 11.60 15.07 -8.59
CA TYR A 68 11.17 16.21 -9.42
C TYR A 68 11.42 17.57 -8.76
N GLU A 69 12.09 17.62 -7.61
CA GLU A 69 12.80 18.82 -7.15
C GLU A 69 14.12 18.96 -7.93
N ILE A 70 14.03 19.05 -9.26
CA ILE A 70 15.15 19.44 -10.11
C ILE A 70 14.99 20.94 -10.35
N ASP A 71 15.82 21.68 -9.63
CA ASP A 71 16.28 23.05 -9.86
C ASP A 71 15.23 24.01 -10.43
N ASP A 72 14.86 25.02 -9.62
CA ASP A 72 14.54 26.34 -10.16
C ASP A 72 15.69 26.74 -11.09
N ILE A 73 15.52 26.45 -12.38
CA ILE A 73 16.35 27.04 -13.41
C ILE A 73 15.96 28.51 -13.40
N ASP A 74 16.77 29.32 -12.71
CA ASP A 74 16.84 30.76 -12.91
C ASP A 74 17.19 31.01 -14.40
N MET A 75 16.18 31.00 -15.26
CA MET A 75 16.20 31.69 -16.55
C MET A 75 15.68 33.11 -16.33
N GLU A 76 16.36 33.89 -15.50
CA GLU A 76 16.22 35.34 -15.54
C GLU A 76 17.18 35.92 -16.59
N ASN A 77 16.56 36.43 -17.67
CA ASN A 77 16.97 37.49 -18.60
C ASN A 77 18.23 37.34 -19.46
#